data_AF-A0A227J2C8-F1
#
_entry.id   AF-A0A227J2C8-F1
#
_cell.length_a   1.000
_cell.length_b   1.000
_cell.length_c   1.000
_cell.angle_alpha   90.00
_cell.angle_beta   90.00
_cell.angle_gamma   90.00
#
_symmetry.space_group_name_H-M   'P 1'
#
loop_
_entity.id
_entity.type
_entity.pdbx_description
1 polymer ?
#
loop_
_entity_poly.entity_id
_entity_poly.type
_entity_poly.pdbx_seq_one_letter_code
_entity_poly.pdbx_strand_id
1 'polypeptide(L)'
;QKLSKQVDAILHNEEVQAIESTWRGLKYLVDHTDFRENIQIELISAKKDEVLDDFEDAPEVVKSGLYKQIYTREYGQFGGKPVGAVICDYNMSASSPDI
;
A
#
# COMPACT_ATOMS: atom_id res chain seq x y z
N GLN A 1 21.05 -11.50 29.61
CA GLN A 1 20.72 -12.63 28.70
C GLN A 1 19.23 -12.93 28.60
N LYS A 2 18.44 -13.01 29.69
CA LYS A 2 16.98 -13.29 29.58
C LYS A 2 16.20 -12.21 28.80
N LEU A 3 16.52 -10.93 29.00
CA LEU A 3 15.87 -9.82 28.30
C LEU A 3 16.14 -9.85 26.79
N SER A 4 17.38 -10.05 26.36
CA SER A 4 17.73 -10.15 24.94
C SER A 4 16.94 -11.25 24.24
N LYS A 5 16.82 -12.44 24.86
CA LYS A 5 16.02 -13.54 24.28
C LYS A 5 14.53 -13.20 24.12
N GLN A 6 13.97 -12.40 25.03
CA GLN A 6 12.57 -11.97 24.93
C GLN A 6 12.40 -10.89 23.84
N VAL A 7 13.35 -9.96 23.75
CA VAL A 7 13.36 -8.96 22.68
C VAL A 7 13.52 -9.62 21.32
N ASP A 8 14.45 -10.58 21.18
CA ASP A 8 14.64 -11.35 19.96
C ASP A 8 13.35 -12.08 19.56
N ALA A 9 12.63 -12.68 20.52
CA ALA A 9 11.36 -13.35 20.22
C ALA A 9 10.28 -12.40 19.68
N ILE A 10 10.25 -11.15 20.15
CA ILE A 10 9.29 -10.14 19.66
C ILE A 10 9.73 -9.63 18.28
N LEU A 11 11.01 -9.30 18.10
CA LEU A 11 11.53 -8.73 16.84
C LEU A 11 11.61 -9.75 15.70
N HIS A 12 11.64 -11.04 16.01
CA HIS A 12 11.60 -12.12 15.01
C HIS A 12 10.21 -12.73 14.84
N ASN A 13 9.18 -12.13 15.44
CA ASN A 13 7.81 -12.51 15.16
C ASN A 13 7.42 -12.04 13.75
N GLU A 14 6.80 -12.92 12.96
CA GLU A 14 6.46 -12.64 11.55
C GLU A 14 5.50 -11.45 11.39
N GLU A 15 4.54 -11.28 12.29
CA GLU A 15 3.59 -10.14 12.23
C GLU A 15 4.29 -8.82 12.51
N VAL A 16 5.21 -8.81 13.49
CA VAL A 16 6.02 -7.63 13.81
C VAL A 16 6.92 -7.28 12.63
N GLN A 17 7.60 -8.27 12.06
CA GLN A 17 8.48 -8.06 10.91
C GLN A 17 7.74 -7.59 9.68
N ALA A 18 6.54 -8.11 9.40
CA ALA A 18 5.72 -7.67 8.27
C ALA A 18 5.38 -6.18 8.39
N ILE A 19 4.90 -5.74 9.57
CA ILE A 19 4.59 -4.33 9.82
C ILE A 19 5.87 -3.48 9.74
N GLU A 20 6.95 -3.93 10.39
CA GLU A 20 8.23 -3.22 10.38
C GLU A 20 8.80 -3.08 8.96
N SER A 21 8.75 -4.12 8.13
CA SER A 21 9.26 -4.07 6.75
C SER A 21 8.50 -3.07 5.90
N THR A 22 7.16 -3.05 5.98
CA THR A 22 6.32 -2.10 5.25
C THR A 22 6.67 -0.66 5.63
N TRP A 23 6.70 -0.34 6.93
CA TRP A 23 6.96 1.02 7.40
C TRP A 23 8.40 1.47 7.17
N ARG A 24 9.38 0.57 7.31
CA ARG A 24 10.77 0.90 6.97
C ARG A 24 10.97 1.10 5.48
N GLY A 25 10.33 0.28 4.63
CA GLY A 25 10.34 0.44 3.19
C GLY A 25 9.72 1.77 2.75
N LEU A 26 8.58 2.12 3.33
CA LEU A 26 7.95 3.42 3.11
C LEU A 26 8.84 4.58 3.55
N LYS A 27 9.44 4.49 4.75
CA LYS A 27 10.38 5.51 5.22
C LYS A 27 11.58 5.66 4.28
N TYR A 28 12.12 4.54 3.77
CA TYR A 28 13.19 4.57 2.79
C TYR A 28 12.77 5.32 1.51
N LEU A 29 11.57 5.05 0.98
CA LEU A 29 11.02 5.75 -0.19
C LEU A 29 10.91 7.26 0.07
N VAL A 30 10.33 7.65 1.21
CA VAL A 30 10.16 9.06 1.61
C VAL A 30 11.50 9.76 1.75
N ASP A 31 12.46 9.16 2.46
CA ASP A 31 13.77 9.76 2.72
C ASP A 31 14.60 9.96 1.43
N HIS A 32 14.35 9.17 0.38
CA HIS A 32 15.04 9.25 -0.91
C HIS A 32 14.25 10.01 -1.98
N THR A 33 13.14 10.66 -1.61
CA THR A 33 12.34 11.48 -2.50
C THR A 33 12.60 12.97 -2.22
N ASP A 34 13.00 13.74 -3.24
CA ASP A 34 13.11 15.19 -3.11
C ASP A 34 11.74 15.85 -3.33
N PHE A 35 11.02 16.08 -2.23
CA PHE A 35 9.70 16.72 -2.26
C PHE A 35 9.71 18.19 -2.74
N ARG A 36 10.88 18.81 -2.91
CA ARG A 36 10.99 20.16 -3.51
C ARG A 36 10.76 20.13 -5.02
N GLU A 37 10.98 18.98 -5.65
CA GLU A 37 10.77 18.75 -7.09
C GLU A 37 9.31 18.39 -7.43
N ASN A 38 8.36 18.92 -6.66
CA ASN A 38 6.90 18.75 -6.85
C ASN A 38 6.44 17.28 -6.91
N ILE A 39 7.01 16.44 -6.04
CA ILE A 39 6.58 15.05 -5.85
C ILE A 39 5.61 14.99 -4.68
N GLN A 40 4.56 14.18 -4.79
CA GLN A 40 3.63 13.89 -3.70
C GLN A 40 3.44 12.38 -3.57
N ILE A 41 3.31 11.91 -2.32
CA ILE A 41 3.07 10.52 -1.98
C ILE A 41 1.83 10.48 -1.11
N GLU A 42 0.87 9.65 -1.49
CA GLU A 42 -0.34 9.37 -0.71
C GLU A 42 -0.34 7.93 -0.25
N LEU A 43 -0.94 7.68 0.91
CA LEU A 43 -1.00 6.37 1.55
C LEU A 43 -2.43 5.88 1.61
N ILE A 44 -2.64 4.67 1.12
CA ILE A 44 -3.91 3.95 1.23
C ILE A 44 -3.62 2.66 1.99
N SER A 45 -4.28 2.49 3.14
CA SER A 45 -4.25 1.24 3.89
C SER A 45 -5.33 0.33 3.35
N ALA A 46 -4.94 -0.74 2.66
CA ALA A 46 -5.85 -1.78 2.18
C ALA A 46 -5.11 -3.12 2.16
N LYS A 47 -5.76 -4.19 2.61
CA LYS A 47 -5.22 -5.54 2.44
C LYS A 47 -5.54 -6.07 1.04
N LYS A 48 -4.77 -7.07 0.60
CA LYS A 48 -4.91 -7.67 -0.73
C LYS A 48 -6.28 -8.33 -0.95
N ASP A 49 -6.77 -9.04 0.07
CA ASP A 49 -8.11 -9.66 0.10
C ASP A 49 -9.20 -8.60 0.06
N GLU A 50 -9.09 -7.52 0.85
CA GLU A 50 -10.05 -6.41 0.84
C GLU A 50 -10.14 -5.72 -0.54
N VAL A 51 -9.00 -5.61 -1.25
CA VAL A 51 -8.97 -5.04 -2.60
C VAL A 51 -9.60 -5.99 -3.62
N LEU A 52 -9.36 -7.30 -3.49
CA LEU A 52 -9.98 -8.32 -4.35
C LEU A 52 -11.50 -8.31 -4.18
N ASP A 53 -11.97 -8.35 -2.93
CA ASP A 53 -13.38 -8.31 -2.58
C ASP A 53 -14.06 -7.04 -3.14
N ASP A 54 -13.40 -5.87 -3.07
CA ASP A 54 -13.91 -4.61 -3.67
C ASP A 54 -14.08 -4.70 -5.18
N PHE A 55 -13.23 -5.46 -5.87
CA PHE A 55 -13.35 -5.68 -7.30
C PHE A 55 -14.41 -6.73 -7.66
N GLU A 56 -14.59 -7.77 -6.84
CA GLU A 56 -15.63 -8.78 -7.05
C GLU A 56 -17.05 -8.25 -6.77
N ASP A 57 -17.20 -7.41 -5.75
CA ASP A 57 -18.47 -6.79 -5.37
C ASP A 57 -18.88 -5.67 -6.34
N ALA A 58 -17.91 -5.00 -6.97
CA ALA A 58 -18.19 -3.93 -7.92
C ALA A 58 -18.69 -4.49 -9.25
N PRO A 59 -19.85 -4.01 -9.78
CA PRO A 59 -20.37 -4.50 -11.05
C PRO A 59 -19.46 -4.18 -12.25
N GLU A 60 -18.63 -3.14 -12.11
CA GLU A 60 -17.62 -2.72 -13.09
C GLU A 60 -16.44 -2.10 -12.31
N VAL A 61 -15.22 -2.25 -12.83
CA VAL A 61 -13.98 -1.68 -12.23
C VAL A 61 -14.12 -0.18 -11.92
N VAL A 62 -14.76 0.59 -12.80
CA VAL A 62 -14.95 2.04 -12.64
C VAL A 62 -15.82 2.43 -11.43
N LYS A 63 -16.49 1.46 -10.80
CA LYS A 63 -17.34 1.66 -9.61
C LYS A 63 -16.68 1.17 -8.33
N SER A 64 -15.52 0.50 -8.41
CA SER A 64 -14.80 0.01 -7.25
C SER A 64 -14.33 1.15 -6.35
N GLY A 65 -14.15 0.84 -5.06
CA GLY A 65 -13.59 1.76 -4.08
C GLY A 65 -12.19 2.23 -4.49
N LEU A 66 -11.32 1.31 -4.92
CA LEU A 66 -9.96 1.65 -5.33
C LEU A 66 -9.94 2.61 -6.54
N TYR A 67 -10.81 2.39 -7.54
CA TYR A 67 -10.94 3.28 -8.69
C TYR A 67 -11.34 4.71 -8.26
N LYS A 68 -12.28 4.83 -7.32
CA LYS A 68 -12.70 6.15 -6.80
C LYS A 68 -11.56 6.89 -6.12
N GLN A 69 -10.69 6.17 -5.40
CA GLN A 69 -9.53 6.77 -4.73
C GLN A 69 -8.50 7.27 -5.74
N ILE A 70 -8.13 6.45 -6.73
CA ILE A 70 -7.05 6.77 -7.66
C ILE A 70 -7.50 7.75 -8.76
N TYR A 71 -8.68 7.50 -9.34
CA TYR A 71 -9.10 8.20 -10.55
C TYR A 71 -10.07 9.35 -10.24
N THR A 72 -11.13 9.07 -9.49
CA THR A 72 -12.22 10.05 -9.32
C THR A 72 -11.82 11.24 -8.47
N ARG A 73 -11.05 11.03 -7.40
CA ARG A 73 -10.59 12.11 -6.52
C ARG A 73 -9.65 13.08 -7.22
N GLU A 74 -8.73 12.58 -8.03
CA GLU A 74 -7.65 13.39 -8.57
C GLU A 74 -7.81 13.75 -10.05
N TYR A 75 -8.19 12.80 -10.90
CA TYR A 75 -8.36 13.05 -12.34
C TYR A 75 -9.74 13.64 -12.67
N GLY A 76 -10.77 13.25 -11.91
CA GLY A 76 -12.15 13.71 -12.10
C GLY A 76 -12.45 15.12 -11.57
N GLN A 77 -11.52 15.73 -10.85
CA GLN A 77 -11.73 17.01 -10.16
C GLN A 77 -10.99 18.15 -10.87
N PHE A 78 -11.68 19.28 -11.09
CA PHE A 78 -11.07 20.45 -11.70
C PHE A 78 -9.93 20.99 -10.81
N GLY A 79 -8.69 20.93 -11.32
CA GLY A 79 -7.48 21.31 -10.58
C GLY A 79 -6.86 20.22 -9.72
N GLY A 80 -7.30 18.96 -9.85
CA GLY A 80 -6.68 17.81 -9.16
C GLY A 80 -5.31 17.43 -9.73
N LYS A 81 -4.58 16.57 -9.01
CA LYS A 81 -3.22 16.13 -9.35
C LYS A 81 -3.23 14.64 -9.69
N PRO A 82 -3.16 14.26 -10.98
CA PRO A 82 -3.33 12.87 -11.37
C PRO A 82 -2.28 11.96 -10.72
N VAL A 83 -2.73 10.79 -10.27
CA VAL A 83 -1.84 9.75 -9.73
C VAL A 83 -0.91 9.25 -10.83
N GLY A 84 0.39 9.45 -10.66
CA GLY A 84 1.40 9.05 -11.65
C GLY A 84 1.76 7.57 -11.59
N ALA A 85 1.77 6.98 -10.39
CA ALA A 85 2.07 5.57 -10.16
C ALA A 85 1.39 5.08 -8.88
N VAL A 86 1.10 3.79 -8.84
CA VAL A 86 0.59 3.09 -7.66
C VAL A 86 1.62 2.02 -7.28
N ILE A 87 2.04 2.03 -6.02
CA ILE A 87 2.98 1.06 -5.45
C ILE A 87 2.20 0.22 -4.44
N CYS A 88 2.12 -1.09 -4.68
CA CYS A 88 1.43 -2.03 -3.82
C CYS A 88 2.44 -2.86 -3.04
N ASP A 89 2.34 -2.88 -1.71
CA ASP A 89 3.18 -3.71 -0.83
C ASP A 89 2.55 -5.10 -0.64
N TYR A 90 2.41 -5.85 -1.74
CA TYR A 90 1.85 -7.20 -1.74
C TYR A 90 2.81 -8.21 -2.35
N ASN A 91 2.87 -9.40 -1.75
CA ASN A 91 3.49 -10.56 -2.39
C ASN A 91 2.48 -11.20 -3.35
N MET A 92 2.85 -11.32 -4.62
CA MET A 92 2.04 -11.98 -5.65
C MET A 92 2.58 -13.39 -5.94
N SER A 93 1.67 -14.29 -6.23
CA SER A 93 1.90 -15.69 -6.58
C SER A 93 1.25 -16.01 -7.93
N ALA A 94 1.44 -17.23 -8.42
CA ALA A 94 0.74 -17.71 -9.63
C ALA A 94 -0.67 -18.28 -9.33
N SER A 95 -1.24 -17.95 -8.17
CA SER A 95 -2.58 -18.42 -7.80
C SER A 95 -3.66 -17.64 -8.56
N SER A 96 -4.82 -18.26 -8.78
CA SER A 96 -5.94 -17.61 -9.49
C SER A 96 -6.39 -16.28 -8.88
N PRO A 97 -6.43 -16.09 -7.53
CA PRO A 97 -6.76 -14.79 -6.95
C PRO A 97 -5.76 -13.67 -7.26
N ASP A 98 -4.54 -14.00 -7.71
CA ASP A 98 -3.46 -13.04 -7.98
C ASP A 98 -3.31 -12.69 -9.48
N ILE A 99 -4.07 -13.34 -10.37
CA ILE A 99 -4.01 -13.22 -11.84
C ILE A 99 -5.35 -12.70 -12.37
#